data_AF-A0A1Y2VA71-F1
#
_entry.id   AF-A0A1Y2VA71-F1
#
_cell.length_a   1.000
_cell.length_b   1.000
_cell.length_c   1.000
_cell.angle_alpha   90.00
_cell.angle_beta   90.00
_cell.angle_gamma   90.00
#
_symmetry.space_group_name_H-M   'P 1'
#
loop_
_entity.id
_entity.type
_entity.pdbx_description
1 polymer ?
#
loop_
_entity_poly.entity_id
_entity_poly.type
_entity_poly.pdbx_seq_one_letter_code
_entity_poly.pdbx_strand_id
1 'polypeptide(L)'
;TFHLFPHLPAKLRARIWTLTAEPRVVEVRVVSDNPLQVEKLVSPTPVPAILQTCQETRNLGLYKQALSEVTATKGNVAAGAESRYVWLNLYIDMVSIGKTSVRAFAPVALSIKRLRFERENSDESFYHFEVRELWNWVNTEKIHVDRQDGMEAWHGASHEHSWPCALKNLWFFDPDDGRMTRTFEMEQMLDEKLEEMN
;
A
#
# COMPACT_ATOMS: atom_id res chain seq x y z
N THR A 1 -11.74 15.73 -28.53
CA THR A 1 -12.30 14.36 -28.66
C THR A 1 -11.47 13.56 -29.67
N PHE A 2 -11.05 12.35 -29.30
CA PHE A 2 -10.15 11.51 -30.10
C PHE A 2 -10.96 10.58 -31.04
N HIS A 3 -11.52 11.15 -32.10
CA HIS A 3 -12.55 10.55 -32.96
C HIS A 3 -12.08 9.35 -33.82
N LEU A 4 -10.78 9.18 -34.01
CA LEU A 4 -10.23 8.05 -34.77
C LEU A 4 -10.09 6.78 -33.92
N PHE A 5 -10.02 6.90 -32.60
CA PHE A 5 -9.77 5.77 -31.72
C PHE A 5 -10.83 4.66 -31.80
N PRO A 6 -12.15 4.96 -31.85
CA PRO A 6 -13.17 3.92 -31.99
C PRO A 6 -13.06 3.08 -33.27
N HIS A 7 -12.38 3.60 -34.31
CA HIS A 7 -12.18 2.89 -35.58
C HIS A 7 -11.03 1.86 -35.51
N LEU A 8 -10.24 1.88 -34.44
CA LEU A 8 -9.22 0.86 -34.25
C LEU A 8 -9.86 -0.50 -33.91
N PRO A 9 -9.31 -1.62 -34.43
CA PRO A 9 -9.69 -2.96 -34.01
C PRO A 9 -9.71 -3.10 -32.48
N ALA A 10 -10.71 -3.81 -31.95
CA ALA A 10 -10.92 -3.96 -30.51
C ALA A 10 -9.67 -4.44 -29.77
N LYS A 11 -8.89 -5.35 -30.37
CA LYS A 11 -7.62 -5.82 -29.80
C LYS A 11 -6.58 -4.71 -29.63
N LEU A 12 -6.48 -3.79 -30.60
CA LEU A 12 -5.57 -2.65 -30.51
C LEU A 12 -6.03 -1.65 -29.46
N ARG A 13 -7.34 -1.35 -29.39
CA ARG A 13 -7.88 -0.49 -28.33
C ARG A 13 -7.63 -1.05 -26.94
N ALA A 14 -7.94 -2.32 -26.72
CA ALA A 14 -7.67 -3.02 -25.46
C ALA A 14 -6.18 -2.98 -25.08
N ARG A 15 -5.29 -3.19 -26.06
CA ARG A 15 -3.84 -3.11 -25.83
C ARG A 15 -3.41 -1.69 -25.46
N ILE A 16 -3.91 -0.67 -26.16
CA ILE A 16 -3.63 0.73 -25.82
C ILE A 16 -4.09 1.02 -24.38
N TRP A 17 -5.32 0.65 -24.02
CA TRP A 17 -5.82 0.84 -22.66
C TRP A 17 -4.98 0.14 -21.60
N THR A 18 -4.53 -1.09 -21.87
CA THR A 18 -3.63 -1.80 -20.95
C THR A 18 -2.32 -1.05 -20.76
N LEU A 19 -1.78 -0.45 -21.82
CA LEU A 19 -0.53 0.33 -21.77
C LEU A 19 -0.71 1.70 -21.09
N THR A 20 -1.93 2.25 -21.05
CA THR A 20 -2.21 3.50 -20.32
C THR A 20 -2.35 3.32 -18.80
N ALA A 21 -2.39 2.08 -18.30
CA ALA A 21 -2.43 1.85 -16.86
C ALA A 21 -1.03 2.08 -16.27
N GLU A 22 -0.89 3.13 -15.46
CA GLU A 22 0.37 3.51 -14.84
C GLU A 22 0.38 3.12 -13.35
N PRO A 23 1.53 2.64 -12.82
CA PRO A 23 1.69 2.40 -11.39
C PRO A 23 1.46 3.68 -10.59
N ARG A 24 0.72 3.57 -9.49
CA ARG A 24 0.47 4.68 -8.57
C ARG A 24 0.42 4.20 -7.13
N VAL A 25 0.61 5.13 -6.20
CA VAL A 25 0.34 4.90 -4.77
C VAL A 25 -1.13 5.22 -4.53
N VAL A 26 -1.87 4.24 -3.99
CA VAL A 26 -3.27 4.39 -3.61
C VAL A 26 -3.35 4.34 -2.11
N GLU A 27 -3.66 5.48 -1.52
CA GLU A 27 -3.82 5.62 -0.09
C GLU A 27 -5.18 5.10 0.35
N VAL A 28 -5.18 4.23 1.35
CA VAL A 28 -6.37 3.58 1.88
C VAL A 28 -6.28 3.60 3.40
N ARG A 29 -7.23 4.26 4.05
CA ARG A 29 -7.30 4.34 5.50
C ARG A 29 -8.58 3.69 6.01
N VAL A 30 -8.51 3.16 7.22
CA VAL A 30 -9.69 2.74 7.98
C VAL A 30 -9.92 3.80 9.05
N VAL A 31 -11.10 4.42 9.02
CA VAL A 31 -11.51 5.43 10.00
C VAL A 31 -12.72 4.94 10.77
N SER A 32 -12.71 5.09 12.09
CA SER A 32 -13.86 4.76 12.92
C SER A 32 -14.80 5.96 13.04
N ASP A 33 -16.08 5.72 12.80
CA ASP A 33 -17.13 6.68 13.08
C ASP A 33 -17.52 6.57 14.56
N ASN A 34 -16.96 7.44 15.39
CA ASN A 34 -17.33 7.54 16.80
C ASN A 34 -18.62 8.38 16.90
N PRO A 35 -19.68 7.94 17.61
CA PRO A 35 -19.73 6.92 18.67
C PRO A 35 -20.23 5.52 18.25
N LEU A 36 -20.53 5.29 16.96
CA LEU A 36 -21.14 4.04 16.49
C LEU A 36 -20.15 2.87 16.37
N GLN A 37 -18.84 3.13 16.54
CA GLN A 37 -17.75 2.17 16.32
C GLN A 37 -17.80 1.50 14.94
N VAL A 38 -18.40 2.18 13.96
CA VAL A 38 -18.47 1.69 12.57
C VAL A 38 -17.19 2.08 11.85
N GLU A 39 -16.47 1.09 11.35
CA GLU A 39 -15.27 1.31 10.54
C GLU A 39 -15.66 1.65 9.10
N LYS A 40 -15.01 2.67 8.52
CA LYS A 40 -15.23 3.08 7.14
C LYS A 40 -13.91 3.05 6.40
N LEU A 41 -13.92 2.41 5.23
CA LEU A 41 -12.82 2.48 4.28
C LEU A 41 -12.89 3.84 3.57
N VAL A 42 -11.78 4.58 3.61
CA VAL A 42 -11.66 5.86 2.91
C VAL A 42 -10.38 5.89 2.10
N SER A 43 -10.45 6.52 0.92
CA SER A 43 -9.29 6.75 0.07
C SER A 43 -9.35 8.17 -0.45
N PRO A 44 -8.35 9.02 -0.15
CA PRO A 44 -8.23 10.34 -0.76
C PRO A 44 -7.72 10.27 -2.20
N THR A 45 -7.17 9.12 -2.62
CA THR A 45 -6.66 8.94 -3.98
C THR A 45 -7.80 8.95 -4.98
N PRO A 46 -7.76 9.82 -6.00
CA PRO A 46 -8.83 9.89 -7.00
C PRO A 46 -8.96 8.59 -7.79
N VAL A 47 -10.16 8.33 -8.30
CA VAL A 47 -10.40 7.21 -9.22
C VAL A 47 -9.51 7.37 -10.47
N PRO A 48 -8.82 6.32 -10.96
CA PRO A 48 -8.00 6.38 -12.15
C PRO A 48 -8.73 7.03 -13.33
N ALA A 49 -8.05 7.95 -14.03
CA ALA A 49 -8.63 8.65 -15.19
C ALA A 49 -9.13 7.67 -16.28
N ILE A 50 -8.45 6.53 -16.44
CA ILE A 50 -8.86 5.48 -17.39
C ILE A 50 -10.28 4.97 -17.13
N LEU A 51 -10.70 4.83 -15.86
CA LEU A 51 -12.05 4.40 -15.50
C LEU A 51 -13.11 5.48 -15.74
N GLN A 52 -12.69 6.75 -15.81
CA GLN A 52 -13.57 7.89 -16.09
C GLN A 52 -13.70 8.17 -17.60
N THR A 53 -12.91 7.50 -18.44
CA THR A 53 -12.81 7.83 -19.86
C THR A 53 -14.01 7.33 -20.67
N CYS A 54 -14.36 6.04 -20.58
CA CYS A 54 -15.48 5.46 -21.31
C CYS A 54 -15.97 4.14 -20.70
N GLN A 55 -17.00 3.53 -21.29
CA GLN A 55 -17.51 2.23 -20.84
C GLN A 55 -16.56 1.07 -21.18
N GLU A 56 -15.83 1.16 -22.30
CA GLU A 56 -14.87 0.14 -22.72
C GLU A 56 -13.79 -0.10 -21.68
N THR A 57 -13.16 0.97 -21.18
CA THR A 57 -12.08 0.87 -20.19
C THR A 57 -12.56 0.32 -18.86
N ARG A 58 -13.75 0.72 -18.40
CA ARG A 58 -14.37 0.19 -17.17
C ARG A 58 -14.62 -1.32 -17.25
N ASN A 59 -14.96 -1.83 -18.44
CA ASN A 59 -15.28 -3.23 -18.64
C ASN A 59 -14.07 -4.09 -19.03
N LEU A 60 -12.90 -3.49 -19.27
CA LEU A 60 -11.69 -4.22 -19.66
C LEU A 60 -11.07 -5.02 -18.50
N GLY A 61 -11.48 -4.74 -17.27
CA GLY A 61 -11.04 -5.46 -16.07
C GLY A 61 -9.62 -5.10 -15.60
N LEU A 62 -9.06 -3.98 -16.05
CA LEU A 62 -7.74 -3.49 -15.63
C LEU A 62 -7.71 -3.08 -14.15
N TYR A 63 -8.82 -2.55 -13.65
CA TYR A 63 -9.00 -2.20 -12.24
C TYR A 63 -10.24 -2.94 -11.71
N LYS A 64 -10.20 -3.28 -10.43
CA LYS A 64 -11.29 -3.95 -9.73
C LYS A 64 -11.67 -3.16 -8.49
N GLN A 65 -12.95 -3.22 -8.12
CA GLN A 65 -13.38 -2.84 -6.79
C GLN A 65 -12.79 -3.84 -5.80
N ALA A 66 -12.05 -3.36 -4.82
CA ALA A 66 -11.34 -4.20 -3.86
C ALA A 66 -11.39 -3.59 -2.46
N LEU A 67 -10.96 -4.40 -1.48
CA LEU A 67 -10.79 -4.04 -0.07
C LEU A 67 -12.08 -3.81 0.72
N SER A 68 -13.24 -4.15 0.16
CA SER A 68 -14.52 -4.15 0.87
C SER A 68 -14.54 -5.01 2.14
N GLU A 69 -13.73 -6.06 2.14
CA GLU A 69 -13.58 -7.06 3.19
C GLU A 69 -12.91 -6.47 4.44
N VAL A 70 -12.14 -5.38 4.29
CA VAL A 70 -11.45 -4.69 5.39
C VAL A 70 -12.45 -4.20 6.45
N THR A 71 -13.63 -3.75 6.01
CA THR A 71 -14.68 -3.23 6.89
C THR A 71 -15.86 -4.21 7.04
N ALA A 72 -15.70 -5.48 6.66
CA ALA A 72 -16.72 -6.51 6.80
C ALA A 72 -16.74 -7.12 8.22
N THR A 73 -16.61 -6.29 9.25
CA THR A 73 -16.57 -6.72 10.64
C THR A 73 -17.97 -6.99 11.18
N LYS A 74 -18.08 -7.83 12.22
CA LYS A 74 -19.37 -8.14 12.87
C LYS A 74 -20.06 -6.87 13.38
N GLY A 75 -19.30 -5.90 13.90
CA GLY A 75 -19.82 -4.61 14.36
C GLY A 75 -20.45 -3.81 13.23
N ASN A 76 -19.76 -3.69 12.10
CA ASN A 76 -20.28 -3.01 10.91
C ASN A 76 -21.54 -3.66 10.36
N VAL A 77 -21.57 -5.00 10.29
CA VAL A 77 -22.74 -5.74 9.82
C VAL A 77 -23.93 -5.51 10.75
N ALA A 78 -23.73 -5.58 12.06
CA ALA A 78 -24.79 -5.34 13.05
C ALA A 78 -25.33 -3.91 12.99
N ALA A 79 -24.47 -2.93 12.67
CA ALA A 79 -24.84 -1.53 12.49
C ALA A 79 -25.48 -1.22 11.12
N GLY A 80 -25.59 -2.21 10.21
CA GLY A 80 -26.11 -1.99 8.86
C GLY A 80 -25.22 -1.08 8.00
N ALA A 81 -23.92 -1.05 8.28
CA ALA A 81 -22.98 -0.18 7.59
C ALA A 81 -22.80 -0.58 6.11
N GLU A 82 -22.76 0.41 5.23
CA GLU A 82 -22.49 0.21 3.80
C GLU A 82 -21.04 -0.25 3.58
N SER A 83 -20.86 -1.31 2.77
CA SER A 83 -19.52 -1.76 2.36
C SER A 83 -18.94 -0.81 1.32
N ARG A 84 -17.73 -0.30 1.59
CA ARG A 84 -16.99 0.60 0.69
C ARG A 84 -15.83 -0.12 0.05
N TYR A 85 -15.50 0.25 -1.18
CA TYR A 85 -14.40 -0.34 -1.94
C TYR A 85 -13.51 0.75 -2.54
N VAL A 86 -12.32 0.35 -2.98
CA VAL A 86 -11.39 1.18 -3.73
C VAL A 86 -11.12 0.55 -5.09
N TRP A 87 -11.03 1.36 -6.14
CA TRP A 87 -10.62 0.89 -7.46
C TRP A 87 -9.10 0.70 -7.51
N LEU A 88 -8.67 -0.56 -7.63
CA LEU A 88 -7.26 -0.96 -7.61
C LEU A 88 -6.91 -1.85 -8.79
N ASN A 89 -5.69 -1.65 -9.30
CA ASN A 89 -4.98 -2.65 -10.09
C ASN A 89 -3.89 -3.26 -9.20
N LEU A 90 -4.23 -4.32 -8.46
CA LEU A 90 -3.34 -4.99 -7.50
C LEU A 90 -2.03 -5.52 -8.14
N TYR A 91 -1.96 -5.62 -9.47
CA TYR A 91 -0.75 -6.01 -10.17
C TYR A 91 0.25 -4.87 -10.36
N ILE A 92 -0.15 -3.59 -10.36
CA ILE A 92 0.76 -2.44 -10.56
C ILE A 92 0.69 -1.40 -9.43
N ASP A 93 -0.48 -1.24 -8.81
CA ASP A 93 -0.69 -0.26 -7.75
C ASP A 93 0.08 -0.66 -6.48
N MET A 94 0.49 0.36 -5.74
CA MET A 94 1.02 0.24 -4.38
C MET A 94 -0.05 0.70 -3.40
N VAL A 95 -0.46 -0.18 -2.49
CA VAL A 95 -1.44 0.16 -1.46
C VAL A 95 -0.71 0.82 -0.31
N SER A 96 -0.97 2.11 -0.06
CA SER A 96 -0.49 2.80 1.13
C SER A 96 -1.55 2.78 2.21
N ILE A 97 -1.22 2.27 3.39
CA ILE A 97 -2.13 2.27 4.55
C ILE A 97 -1.85 3.44 5.51
N GLY A 98 -0.82 4.25 5.22
CA GLY A 98 -0.35 5.32 6.10
C GLY A 98 -0.13 4.83 7.53
N LYS A 99 -0.69 5.55 8.51
CA LYS A 99 -0.66 5.21 9.93
C LYS A 99 -1.72 4.19 10.37
N THR A 100 -2.62 3.76 9.48
CA THR A 100 -3.63 2.74 9.82
C THR A 100 -2.94 1.42 10.14
N SER A 101 -3.45 0.68 11.13
CA SER A 101 -2.85 -0.58 11.53
C SER A 101 -2.81 -1.61 10.39
N VAL A 102 -1.66 -2.29 10.23
CA VAL A 102 -1.47 -3.42 9.31
C VAL A 102 -2.52 -4.50 9.56
N ARG A 103 -2.89 -4.72 10.84
CA ARG A 103 -3.89 -5.71 11.25
C ARG A 103 -5.27 -5.46 10.65
N ALA A 104 -5.65 -4.19 10.44
CA ALA A 104 -6.94 -3.86 9.84
C ALA A 104 -7.07 -4.44 8.41
N PHE A 105 -5.95 -4.61 7.72
CA PHE A 105 -5.88 -5.14 6.37
C PHE A 105 -5.61 -6.65 6.30
N ALA A 106 -5.59 -7.36 7.44
CA ALA A 106 -5.40 -8.81 7.47
C ALA A 106 -6.35 -9.60 6.54
N PRO A 107 -7.66 -9.26 6.40
CA PRO A 107 -8.57 -9.96 5.49
C PRO A 107 -8.15 -9.94 4.02
N VAL A 108 -7.30 -8.98 3.63
CA VAL A 108 -6.89 -8.73 2.24
C VAL A 108 -5.38 -8.83 2.04
N ALA A 109 -4.63 -9.22 3.08
CA ALA A 109 -3.17 -9.30 3.06
C ALA A 109 -2.63 -10.17 1.91
N LEU A 110 -3.29 -11.30 1.62
CA LEU A 110 -2.89 -12.21 0.53
C LEU A 110 -3.07 -11.60 -0.88
N SER A 111 -3.88 -10.56 -1.02
CA SER A 111 -4.18 -9.93 -2.31
C SER A 111 -3.23 -8.78 -2.63
N ILE A 112 -2.52 -8.24 -1.63
CA ILE A 112 -1.67 -7.06 -1.78
C ILE A 112 -0.23 -7.50 -2.09
N LYS A 113 0.27 -7.09 -3.25
CA LYS A 113 1.65 -7.38 -3.69
C LYS A 113 2.64 -6.27 -3.36
N ARG A 114 2.16 -5.04 -3.21
CA ARG A 114 2.98 -3.85 -2.95
C ARG A 114 2.34 -3.03 -1.86
N LEU A 115 3.02 -2.96 -0.73
CA LEU A 115 2.54 -2.29 0.47
C LEU A 115 3.40 -1.06 0.77
N ARG A 116 2.76 0.01 1.23
CA ARG A 116 3.41 1.17 1.83
C ARG A 116 2.74 1.49 3.16
N PHE A 117 3.51 1.86 4.18
CA PHE A 117 2.98 2.28 5.47
C PHE A 117 3.91 3.26 6.17
N GLU A 118 3.36 4.02 7.13
CA GLU A 118 4.09 5.01 7.93
C GLU A 118 4.26 4.53 9.37
N ARG A 119 5.49 4.38 9.86
CA ARG A 119 5.75 3.93 11.24
C ARG A 119 6.98 4.57 11.87
N GLU A 120 7.00 4.56 13.19
CA GLU A 120 8.18 4.80 14.03
C GLU A 120 8.69 3.43 14.46
N ASN A 121 9.95 3.10 14.24
CA ASN A 121 10.51 1.84 14.75
C ASN A 121 10.68 1.88 16.27
N SER A 122 10.82 3.07 16.86
CA SER A 122 10.82 3.27 18.32
C SER A 122 9.45 3.09 18.99
N ASP A 123 8.36 2.96 18.22
CA ASP A 123 7.06 2.65 18.81
C ASP A 123 7.03 1.18 19.27
N GLU A 124 7.00 0.98 20.58
CA GLU A 124 7.00 -0.34 21.23
C GLU A 124 5.87 -1.25 20.73
N SER A 125 4.69 -0.67 20.45
CA SER A 125 3.55 -1.43 19.93
C SER A 125 3.83 -1.97 18.53
N PHE A 126 4.38 -1.13 17.65
CA PHE A 126 4.81 -1.54 16.33
C PHE A 126 5.95 -2.56 16.39
N TYR A 127 7.02 -2.22 17.10
CA TYR A 127 8.27 -2.97 17.16
C TYR A 127 8.07 -4.40 17.69
N HIS A 128 7.26 -4.57 18.74
CA HIS A 128 7.07 -5.88 19.36
C HIS A 128 5.88 -6.67 18.84
N PHE A 129 4.83 -6.01 18.33
CA PHE A 129 3.56 -6.69 18.03
C PHE A 129 3.13 -6.50 16.57
N GLU A 130 2.95 -5.26 16.11
CA GLU A 130 2.34 -5.03 14.80
C GLU A 130 3.19 -5.54 13.64
N VAL A 131 4.52 -5.39 13.73
CA VAL A 131 5.43 -5.88 12.68
C VAL A 131 5.29 -7.39 12.44
N ARG A 132 4.92 -8.16 13.47
CA ARG A 132 4.69 -9.62 13.35
C ARG A 132 3.44 -9.95 12.54
N GLU A 133 2.48 -9.04 12.44
CA GLU A 133 1.29 -9.22 11.60
C GLU A 133 1.65 -9.26 10.10
N LEU A 134 2.83 -8.74 9.71
CA LEU A 134 3.34 -8.86 8.35
C LEU A 134 3.61 -10.31 7.92
N TRP A 135 3.66 -11.27 8.85
CA TRP A 135 3.71 -12.70 8.52
C TRP A 135 2.51 -13.17 7.68
N ASN A 136 1.35 -12.51 7.80
CA ASN A 136 0.16 -12.85 7.01
C ASN A 136 0.23 -12.33 5.56
N TRP A 137 1.26 -11.56 5.21
CA TRP A 137 1.39 -10.85 3.94
C TRP A 137 2.30 -11.58 2.94
N VAL A 138 2.21 -12.90 2.90
CA VAL A 138 3.13 -13.80 2.16
C VAL A 138 3.25 -13.54 0.65
N ASN A 139 2.27 -12.86 0.05
CA ASN A 139 2.29 -12.50 -1.37
C ASN A 139 2.85 -11.08 -1.63
N THR A 140 3.28 -10.37 -0.58
CA THR A 140 3.86 -9.03 -0.70
C THR A 140 5.26 -9.13 -1.27
N GLU A 141 5.44 -8.62 -2.47
CA GLU A 141 6.68 -8.66 -3.22
C GLU A 141 7.55 -7.42 -2.94
N LYS A 142 6.94 -6.31 -2.49
CA LYS A 142 7.60 -5.02 -2.28
C LYS A 142 6.98 -4.23 -1.13
N ILE A 143 7.82 -3.68 -0.26
CA ILE A 143 7.42 -2.86 0.90
C ILE A 143 8.15 -1.53 0.87
N HIS A 144 7.40 -0.45 1.06
CA HIS A 144 7.91 0.89 1.33
C HIS A 144 7.52 1.30 2.75
N VAL A 145 8.48 1.72 3.55
CA VAL A 145 8.24 2.24 4.89
C VAL A 145 8.56 3.73 4.90
N ASP A 146 7.55 4.53 5.18
CA ASP A 146 7.72 5.95 5.49
C ASP A 146 8.10 6.07 6.96
N ARG A 147 9.37 6.34 7.21
CA ARG A 147 9.89 6.46 8.57
C ARG A 147 9.30 7.72 9.20
N GLN A 148 9.01 7.67 10.50
CA GLN A 148 8.50 8.81 11.27
C GLN A 148 9.46 9.22 12.40
N ASP A 149 10.50 8.41 12.60
CA ASP A 149 11.63 8.60 13.51
C ASP A 149 12.96 8.55 12.73
N GLY A 150 14.07 8.82 13.43
CA GLY A 150 15.39 8.96 12.83
C GLY A 150 15.89 7.68 12.14
N MET A 151 16.80 7.83 11.18
CA MET A 151 17.42 6.71 10.47
C MET A 151 18.07 5.67 11.39
N GLU A 152 18.67 6.13 12.48
CA GLU A 152 19.31 5.29 13.49
C GLU A 152 18.33 4.34 14.18
N ALA A 153 17.07 4.76 14.37
CA ALA A 153 16.04 3.90 14.97
C ALA A 153 15.71 2.69 14.08
N TRP A 154 15.99 2.76 12.78
CA TRP A 154 15.77 1.67 11.82
C TRP A 154 17.04 0.85 11.54
N HIS A 155 18.16 1.14 12.21
CA HIS A 155 19.37 0.29 12.12
C HIS A 155 19.05 -1.12 12.61
N GLY A 156 19.52 -2.15 11.90
CA GLY A 156 19.24 -3.55 12.25
C GLY A 156 17.83 -4.06 11.93
N ALA A 157 16.90 -3.19 11.50
CA ALA A 157 15.52 -3.57 11.21
C ALA A 157 15.38 -4.69 10.16
N SER A 158 16.37 -4.89 9.27
CA SER A 158 16.35 -5.99 8.31
C SER A 158 16.59 -7.37 8.93
N HIS A 159 17.26 -7.39 10.09
CA HIS A 159 17.64 -8.59 10.84
C HIS A 159 16.71 -8.85 12.01
N GLU A 160 16.22 -7.79 12.66
CA GLU A 160 15.34 -7.86 13.82
C GLU A 160 13.89 -8.20 13.43
N HIS A 161 13.43 -7.69 12.28
CA HIS A 161 12.07 -7.88 11.81
C HIS A 161 11.98 -8.89 10.67
N SER A 162 10.90 -9.67 10.67
CA SER A 162 10.62 -10.66 9.62
C SER A 162 9.80 -10.05 8.50
N TRP A 163 10.47 -9.62 7.42
CA TRP A 163 9.82 -9.03 6.26
C TRP A 163 9.28 -10.10 5.29
N PRO A 164 8.04 -9.97 4.78
CA PRO A 164 7.45 -10.95 3.86
C PRO A 164 8.01 -10.84 2.42
N CYS A 165 8.79 -9.80 2.13
CA CYS A 165 9.44 -9.58 0.84
C CYS A 165 10.96 -9.74 0.95
N ALA A 166 11.62 -9.99 -0.18
CA ALA A 166 13.08 -9.94 -0.23
C ALA A 166 13.61 -8.55 0.20
N LEU A 167 14.68 -8.50 0.99
CA LEU A 167 15.24 -7.25 1.53
C LEU A 167 15.61 -6.22 0.44
N LYS A 168 15.98 -6.67 -0.76
CA LYS A 168 16.21 -5.79 -1.93
C LYS A 168 14.96 -5.02 -2.40
N ASN A 169 13.78 -5.46 -1.98
CA ASN A 169 12.48 -4.85 -2.28
C ASN A 169 11.89 -4.12 -1.05
N LEU A 170 12.65 -4.00 0.03
CA LEU A 170 12.32 -3.19 1.19
C LEU A 170 13.01 -1.82 1.03
N TRP A 171 12.22 -0.75 1.15
CA TRP A 171 12.67 0.62 0.95
C TRP A 171 12.24 1.47 2.12
N PHE A 172 13.13 2.35 2.57
CA PHE A 172 12.87 3.32 3.61
C PHE A 172 12.83 4.72 3.00
N PHE A 173 11.77 5.45 3.30
CA PHE A 173 11.59 6.84 2.90
C PHE A 173 11.90 7.74 4.08
N ASP A 174 12.60 8.82 3.80
CA ASP A 174 12.75 9.95 4.70
C ASP A 174 11.62 10.97 4.46
N PRO A 175 10.82 11.33 5.48
CA PRO A 175 9.82 12.37 5.33
C PRO A 175 10.44 13.77 5.22
N ASP A 176 11.66 13.99 5.72
CA ASP A 176 12.26 15.32 5.84
C ASP A 176 12.98 15.77 4.57
N ASP A 177 13.69 14.86 3.89
CA ASP A 177 14.42 15.16 2.66
C ASP A 177 13.87 14.46 1.40
N GLY A 178 12.85 13.59 1.58
CA GLY A 178 12.22 12.83 0.51
C GLY A 178 13.12 11.76 -0.12
N ARG A 179 14.30 11.50 0.44
CA ARG A 179 15.20 10.46 -0.07
C ARG A 179 14.62 9.09 0.21
N MET A 180 14.85 8.20 -0.75
CA MET A 180 14.50 6.81 -0.68
C MET A 180 15.79 6.00 -0.63
N THR A 181 15.98 5.26 0.45
CA THR A 181 17.18 4.45 0.65
C THR A 181 16.78 3.00 0.74
N ARG A 182 17.54 2.12 0.06
CA ARG A 182 17.34 0.68 0.22
C ARG A 182 17.84 0.25 1.58
N THR A 183 17.24 -0.81 2.13
CA THR A 183 17.64 -1.35 3.43
C THR A 183 19.14 -1.59 3.55
N PHE A 184 19.77 -2.26 2.57
CA PHE A 184 21.21 -2.54 2.62
C PHE A 184 22.09 -1.28 2.52
N GLU A 185 21.66 -0.28 1.75
CA GLU A 185 22.39 0.99 1.61
C GLU A 185 22.31 1.77 2.92
N MET A 186 21.14 1.77 3.56
CA MET A 186 20.92 2.40 4.86
C MET A 186 21.78 1.76 5.95
N GLU A 187 21.79 0.43 6.02
CA GLU A 187 22.60 -0.32 6.99
C GLU A 187 24.09 -0.05 6.78
N GLN A 188 24.59 -0.17 5.55
CA GLN A 188 25.98 0.13 5.25
C GLN A 188 26.38 1.56 5.65
N MET A 189 25.54 2.56 5.33
CA MET A 189 25.81 3.95 5.70
C MET A 189 25.88 4.18 7.22
N LEU A 190 25.11 3.42 8.00
CA LEU A 190 25.10 3.53 9.46
C LEU A 190 26.28 2.78 10.08
N ASP A 191 26.63 1.61 9.54
CA ASP A 191 27.79 0.83 9.97
C ASP A 191 29.09 1.61 9.76
N GLU A 192 29.29 2.21 8.58
CA GLU A 192 30.46 3.05 8.27
C GLU A 192 30.56 4.25 9.24
N LYS A 193 29.45 4.91 9.57
CA LYS A 193 29.43 6.01 10.54
C LYS A 193 29.80 5.57 11.96
N LEU A 194 29.35 4.37 12.38
CA LEU A 194 29.69 3.83 13.69
C LEU A 194 31.17 3.45 13.78
N GLU A 195 31.77 2.99 12.68
CA GLU A 195 33.21 2.72 12.61
C GLU A 195 34.04 4.01 12.68
N GLU A 196 33.62 5.11 12.04
CA GLU A 196 34.32 6.40 12.11
C GLU A 196 34.29 7.07 13.49
N MET A 197 33.33 6.70 14.34
CA MET A 197 33.17 7.23 15.69
C MET A 197 33.95 6.46 16.77
N ASN A 198 34.49 5.28 16.45
CA ASN A 198 35.24 4.40 17.36
C ASN A 198 36.75 4.47 17.13
#